data_AF-A0A015L1B0-F1
#
_entry.id   AF-A0A015L1B0-F1
#
_cell.length_a   1.000
_cell.length_b   1.000
_cell.length_c   1.000
_cell.angle_alpha   90.00
_cell.angle_beta   90.00
_cell.angle_gamma   90.00
#
_symmetry.space_group_name_H-M   'P 1'
#
loop_
_entity.id
_entity.type
_entity.pdbx_description
1 polymer ?
#
loop_
_entity_poly.entity_id
_entity_poly.type
_entity_poly.pdbx_seq_one_letter_code
_entity_poly.pdbx_strand_id
1 'polypeptide(L)'
;MNSQTESMIIKARHTSHGETKARKIYADKNIKLEELEYKIRERFDISYEKGIEIFYLDEENDRVIVSFEDELMLALRNSKIPVFEIIVKPKTVDNECIYPQVPKGKPGDCVEVLVESQYLTLPNAMRDDTKAWGTYSYTNDSDIVKVLAHSEKVDLPDDPPPYNVIATLRLLPGNLKYIGTTIHGITTLNYGPYDLSYIIESIRLVPISEKSYFNISS
;
A
#
# COMPACT_ATOMS: atom_id res chain seq x y z
N MET A 1 -17.60 17.02 28.41
CA MET A 1 -16.59 18.10 28.27
C MET A 1 -16.24 18.20 26.80
N ASN A 2 -16.71 19.24 26.10
CA ASN A 2 -16.31 19.48 24.72
C ASN A 2 -14.84 19.90 24.73
N SER A 3 -13.92 18.99 24.36
CA SER A 3 -12.57 19.43 23.99
C SER A 3 -12.73 20.28 22.74
N GLN A 4 -12.64 21.60 22.88
CA GLN A 4 -12.53 22.48 21.73
C GLN A 4 -11.24 22.10 21.01
N THR A 5 -11.39 21.39 19.90
CA THR A 5 -10.28 21.00 19.06
C THR A 5 -9.68 22.25 18.46
N GLU A 6 -8.49 22.62 18.94
CA GLU A 6 -7.84 23.84 18.50
C GLU A 6 -7.33 23.63 17.08
N SER A 7 -7.88 24.39 16.13
CA SER A 7 -7.54 24.27 14.72
C SER A 7 -6.42 25.22 14.32
N MET A 8 -5.65 24.82 13.31
CA MET A 8 -4.58 25.60 12.72
C MET A 8 -4.57 25.46 11.19
N ILE A 9 -3.83 26.35 10.54
CA ILE A 9 -3.62 26.30 9.09
C ILE A 9 -2.21 25.83 8.83
N ILE A 10 -2.07 24.76 8.04
CA ILE A 10 -0.79 24.36 7.44
C ILE A 10 -0.76 24.75 5.97
N LYS A 11 0.44 24.95 5.43
CA LYS A 11 0.67 25.11 4.00
C LYS A 11 1.41 23.89 3.49
N ALA A 12 0.87 23.21 2.49
CA ALA A 12 1.56 22.12 1.79
C ALA A 12 1.94 22.58 0.38
N ARG A 13 3.11 22.20 -0.09
CA ARG A 13 3.64 22.47 -1.44
C ARG A 13 3.99 21.16 -2.11
N HIS A 14 3.54 20.95 -3.33
CA HIS A 14 3.91 19.79 -4.15
C HIS A 14 4.39 20.30 -5.51
N THR A 15 5.54 19.81 -5.96
CA THR A 15 6.09 20.11 -7.28
C THR A 15 5.94 18.91 -8.18
N SER A 16 5.23 19.07 -9.30
CA SER A 16 5.03 18.02 -10.30
C SER A 16 5.24 18.62 -11.70
N HIS A 17 6.01 17.93 -12.54
CA HIS A 17 6.33 18.38 -13.91
C HIS A 17 6.88 19.82 -14.00
N GLY A 18 7.67 20.25 -13.02
CA GLY A 18 8.24 21.60 -12.96
C GLY A 18 7.27 22.68 -12.49
N GLU A 19 6.02 22.35 -12.20
CA GLU A 19 5.03 23.27 -11.63
C GLU A 19 4.86 23.00 -10.13
N THR A 20 5.05 24.05 -9.31
CA THR A 20 4.80 23.96 -7.86
C THR A 20 3.41 24.47 -7.52
N LYS A 21 2.58 23.59 -6.94
CA LYS A 21 1.27 23.94 -6.40
C LYS A 21 1.33 24.01 -4.89
N ALA A 22 0.70 25.04 -4.32
CA ALA A 22 0.56 25.19 -2.88
C ALA A 22 -0.92 25.12 -2.46
N ARG A 23 -1.19 24.53 -1.30
CA ARG A 23 -2.52 24.44 -0.68
C ARG A 23 -2.42 24.85 0.78
N LYS A 24 -3.43 25.57 1.27
CA LYS A 24 -3.63 25.80 2.71
C LYS A 24 -4.67 24.81 3.20
N ILE A 25 -4.38 24.11 4.29
CA ILE A 25 -5.20 23.01 4.82
C ILE A 25 -5.50 23.33 6.28
N TYR A 26 -6.77 23.20 6.67
CA TYR A 26 -7.16 23.25 8.08
C TYR A 26 -6.85 21.90 8.73
N ALA A 27 -6.17 21.95 9.87
CA ALA A 27 -5.77 20.77 10.64
C ALA A 27 -6.01 21.01 12.14
N ASP A 28 -6.23 19.94 12.88
CA ASP A 28 -6.13 19.93 14.34
C ASP A 28 -4.67 20.21 14.73
N LYS A 29 -4.43 20.96 15.81
CA LYS A 29 -3.08 21.11 16.37
C LYS A 29 -2.43 19.79 16.78
N ASN A 30 -3.23 18.78 17.10
CA ASN A 30 -2.78 17.42 17.45
C ASN A 30 -3.00 16.41 16.31
N ILE A 31 -3.08 16.88 15.06
CA ILE A 31 -3.23 16.01 13.88
C ILE A 31 -2.17 14.90 13.87
N LYS A 32 -2.60 13.68 13.60
CA LYS A 32 -1.72 12.52 13.41
C LYS A 32 -1.09 12.53 12.03
N LEU A 33 0.08 11.91 11.90
CA LEU A 33 0.80 11.86 10.63
C LEU A 33 -0.04 11.21 9.53
N GLU A 34 -0.70 10.10 9.84
CA GLU A 34 -1.63 9.41 8.91
C GLU A 34 -2.77 10.34 8.42
N GLU A 35 -3.36 11.13 9.33
CA GLU A 35 -4.43 12.05 8.95
C GLU A 35 -3.91 13.24 8.13
N LEU A 36 -2.70 13.72 8.42
CA LEU A 36 -2.02 14.73 7.61
C LEU A 36 -1.78 14.20 6.18
N GLU A 37 -1.26 12.98 6.05
CA GLU A 37 -1.06 12.31 4.76
C GLU A 37 -2.37 12.20 3.98
N TYR A 38 -3.45 11.73 4.62
CA TYR A 38 -4.78 11.65 4.02
C TYR A 38 -5.22 13.02 3.47
N LYS A 39 -5.15 14.08 4.28
CA LYS A 39 -5.54 15.44 3.83
C LYS A 39 -4.67 15.94 2.68
N ILE A 40 -3.38 15.62 2.66
CA ILE A 40 -2.48 15.99 1.56
C ILE A 40 -2.89 15.27 0.28
N ARG A 41 -3.09 13.94 0.33
CA ARG A 41 -3.49 13.13 -0.83
C ARG A 41 -4.77 13.65 -1.46
N GLU A 42 -5.80 13.92 -0.66
CA GLU A 42 -7.07 14.49 -1.11
C GLU A 42 -6.93 15.87 -1.77
N ARG A 43 -5.98 16.71 -1.29
CA ARG A 43 -5.82 18.09 -1.78
C ARG A 43 -4.98 18.21 -3.05
N PHE A 44 -4.18 17.19 -3.34
CA PHE A 44 -3.29 17.12 -4.49
C PHE A 44 -3.64 15.99 -5.47
N ASP A 45 -4.72 15.25 -5.23
CA ASP A 45 -5.17 14.12 -6.05
C ASP A 45 -4.08 13.05 -6.23
N ILE A 46 -3.44 12.67 -5.11
CA ILE A 46 -2.33 11.71 -5.10
C ILE A 46 -2.85 10.31 -4.77
N SER A 47 -2.81 9.41 -5.76
CA SER A 47 -3.16 7.99 -5.58
C SER A 47 -2.35 7.30 -4.46
N TYR A 48 -3.01 6.41 -3.72
CA TYR A 48 -2.39 5.56 -2.68
C TYR A 48 -1.37 4.54 -3.23
N GLU A 49 -1.31 4.36 -4.55
CA GLU A 49 -0.26 3.61 -5.24
C GLU A 49 1.08 4.35 -5.30
N LYS A 50 1.09 5.64 -4.95
CA LYS A 50 2.30 6.46 -4.84
C LYS A 50 2.67 6.65 -3.38
N GLY A 51 3.97 6.56 -3.09
CA GLY A 51 4.53 7.02 -1.83
C GLY A 51 4.54 8.54 -1.79
N ILE A 52 4.39 9.11 -0.60
CA ILE A 52 4.67 10.53 -0.36
C ILE A 52 5.77 10.63 0.69
N GLU A 53 6.64 11.61 0.53
CA GLU A 53 7.55 12.05 1.57
C GLU A 53 7.19 13.49 1.92
N ILE A 54 7.12 13.75 3.22
CA ILE A 54 6.79 15.06 3.77
C ILE A 54 8.07 15.65 4.33
N PHE A 55 8.38 16.88 3.96
CA PHE A 55 9.53 17.62 4.47
C PHE A 55 9.09 18.95 5.06
N TYR A 56 9.84 19.48 6.01
CA TYR A 56 9.76 20.87 6.45
C TYR A 56 11.15 21.51 6.43
N LEU A 57 11.19 22.83 6.52
CA LEU A 57 12.44 23.56 6.77
C LEU A 57 12.48 23.91 8.25
N ASP A 58 13.57 23.56 8.91
CA ASP A 58 13.78 23.92 10.32
C ASP A 58 14.33 25.35 10.47
N GLU A 59 14.74 25.72 11.68
CA GLU A 59 15.30 27.05 11.98
C GLU A 59 16.65 27.30 11.30
N GLU A 60 17.40 26.24 10.98
CA GLU A 60 18.69 26.29 10.29
C GLU A 60 18.52 26.24 8.76
N ASN A 61 17.27 26.18 8.29
CA ASN A 61 16.87 26.04 6.89
C ASN A 61 17.33 24.70 6.27
N ASP A 62 17.52 23.69 7.11
CA ASP A 62 17.73 22.32 6.68
C ASP A 62 16.40 21.67 6.28
N ARG A 63 16.46 20.86 5.23
CA ARG A 63 15.30 20.15 4.68
C ARG A 63 15.13 18.83 5.42
N VAL A 64 14.30 18.85 6.46
CA VAL A 64 14.10 17.72 7.37
C VAL A 64 12.87 16.90 6.94
N ILE A 65 13.01 15.58 6.88
CA ILE A 65 11.91 14.65 6.57
C ILE A 65 11.01 14.45 7.81
N VAL A 66 9.72 14.26 7.57
CA VAL A 66 8.71 13.90 8.59
C VAL A 66 8.23 12.49 8.29
N SER A 67 8.79 11.52 9.00
CA SER A 67 8.48 10.09 8.93
C SER A 67 7.87 9.56 10.23
N PHE A 68 8.00 10.31 11.33
CA PHE A 68 7.47 9.95 12.66
C PHE A 68 6.62 11.05 13.29
N GLU A 69 5.80 10.66 14.28
CA GLU A 69 4.87 11.55 14.97
C GLU A 69 5.57 12.67 15.76
N ASP A 70 6.73 12.38 16.36
CA ASP A 70 7.53 13.36 17.10
C ASP A 70 8.15 14.41 16.18
N GLU A 71 8.65 14.00 15.01
CA GLU A 71 9.11 14.91 13.94
C GLU A 71 7.98 15.82 13.46
N LEU A 72 6.76 15.27 13.29
CA LEU A 72 5.59 16.07 12.94
C LEU A 72 5.30 17.10 14.04
N MET A 73 5.31 16.67 15.31
CA MET A 73 5.10 17.60 16.44
C MET A 73 6.12 18.73 16.47
N LEU A 74 7.39 18.45 16.16
CA LEU A 74 8.44 19.46 16.05
C LEU A 74 8.17 20.42 14.88
N ALA A 75 7.85 19.89 13.70
CA ALA A 75 7.54 20.69 12.51
C ALA A 75 6.34 21.63 12.72
N LEU A 76 5.31 21.16 13.43
CA LEU A 76 4.12 21.97 13.74
C LEU A 76 4.41 23.10 14.74
N ARG A 77 5.41 22.95 15.61
CA ARG A 77 5.82 23.97 16.60
C ARG A 77 6.82 24.98 16.06
N ASN A 78 7.56 24.61 15.00
CA ASN A 78 8.59 25.45 14.40
C ASN A 78 8.06 26.75 13.78
N SER A 79 6.76 26.82 13.43
CA SER A 79 6.19 27.97 12.73
C SER A 79 4.74 28.22 13.09
N LYS A 80 4.33 29.50 13.07
CA LYS A 80 2.92 29.92 13.20
C LYS A 80 2.04 29.35 12.08
N ILE A 81 2.61 29.13 10.89
CA ILE A 81 1.96 28.45 9.77
C ILE A 81 2.98 27.43 9.26
N PRO A 82 2.92 26.18 9.74
CA PRO A 82 3.84 25.13 9.30
C PRO A 82 3.75 24.95 7.79
N VAL A 83 4.91 24.86 7.15
CA VAL A 83 5.02 24.70 5.70
C VAL A 83 5.68 23.37 5.40
N PHE A 84 4.92 22.50 4.74
CA PHE A 84 5.38 21.20 4.29
C PHE A 84 5.67 21.21 2.79
N GLU A 85 6.73 20.53 2.39
CA GLU A 85 7.05 20.19 1.02
C GLU A 85 6.79 18.70 0.81
N ILE A 86 6.08 18.37 -0.26
CA ILE A 86 5.62 17.02 -0.57
C ILE A 86 6.36 16.55 -1.81
N ILE A 87 7.06 15.43 -1.68
CA ILE A 87 7.58 14.67 -2.82
C ILE A 87 6.69 13.46 -3.04
N VAL A 88 6.16 13.32 -4.24
CA VAL A 88 5.49 12.09 -4.67
C VAL A 88 6.53 11.17 -5.28
N LYS A 89 6.74 10.01 -4.67
CA LYS A 89 7.64 8.97 -5.17
C LYS A 89 6.85 7.74 -5.61
N PRO A 90 7.39 6.91 -6.53
CA PRO A 90 6.95 5.53 -6.62
C PRO A 90 6.98 4.93 -5.21
N LYS A 91 5.94 4.19 -4.84
CA LYS A 91 5.94 3.47 -3.56
C LYS A 91 7.13 2.52 -3.61
N THR A 92 8.07 2.70 -2.69
CA THR A 92 9.25 1.83 -2.63
C THR A 92 8.76 0.44 -2.32
N VAL A 93 9.09 -0.49 -3.20
CA VAL A 93 8.87 -1.92 -2.97
C VAL A 93 9.88 -2.32 -1.90
N ASP A 94 9.39 -2.69 -0.73
CA ASP A 94 10.21 -3.06 0.42
C ASP A 94 10.79 -4.47 0.24
N ASN A 95 10.04 -5.37 -0.41
CA ASN A 95 10.49 -6.70 -0.78
C ASN A 95 9.86 -7.18 -2.09
N GLU A 96 10.52 -8.12 -2.75
CA GLU A 96 10.05 -8.75 -3.97
C GLU A 96 10.07 -10.28 -3.78
N CYS A 97 9.07 -10.98 -4.29
CA CYS A 97 9.13 -12.44 -4.39
C CYS A 97 8.43 -12.96 -5.65
N ILE A 98 8.68 -14.22 -5.96
CA ILE A 98 8.05 -14.91 -7.10
C ILE A 98 7.10 -15.97 -6.54
N TYR A 99 5.85 -15.98 -7.00
CA TYR A 99 4.90 -17.03 -6.64
C TYR A 99 5.47 -18.42 -7.02
N PRO A 100 5.39 -19.44 -6.13
CA PRO A 100 4.55 -19.53 -4.94
C PRO A 100 5.22 -19.16 -3.60
N GLN A 101 6.28 -18.34 -3.61
CA GLN A 101 6.90 -17.91 -2.36
C GLN A 101 5.94 -17.03 -1.54
N VAL A 102 5.83 -17.32 -0.24
CA VAL A 102 5.04 -16.51 0.70
C VAL A 102 5.69 -15.14 0.89
N PRO A 103 4.95 -14.03 0.71
CA PRO A 103 5.43 -12.68 0.99
C PRO A 103 5.92 -12.54 2.43
N LYS A 104 7.11 -11.96 2.60
CA LYS A 104 7.74 -11.71 3.91
C LYS A 104 7.95 -10.21 4.12
N GLY A 105 7.97 -9.83 5.39
CA GLY A 105 8.18 -8.45 5.82
C GLY A 105 7.46 -8.19 7.14
N LYS A 106 7.34 -6.92 7.48
CA LYS A 106 6.62 -6.42 8.66
C LYS A 106 5.37 -5.65 8.23
N PRO A 107 4.41 -5.44 9.14
CA PRO A 107 3.30 -4.53 8.89
C PRO A 107 3.77 -3.17 8.35
N GLY A 108 3.11 -2.71 7.30
CA GLY A 108 3.47 -1.49 6.59
C GLY A 108 4.39 -1.72 5.38
N ASP A 109 5.01 -2.88 5.21
CA ASP A 109 5.85 -3.16 4.03
C ASP A 109 5.02 -3.37 2.75
N CYS A 110 5.59 -2.95 1.63
CA CYS A 110 5.10 -3.07 0.27
C CYS A 110 5.82 -4.25 -0.41
N VAL A 111 5.13 -5.34 -0.70
CA VAL A 111 5.74 -6.51 -1.35
C VAL A 111 5.22 -6.67 -2.76
N GLU A 112 6.09 -6.71 -3.76
CA GLU A 112 5.70 -7.08 -5.11
C GLU A 112 5.87 -8.57 -5.34
N VAL A 113 4.83 -9.19 -5.89
CA VAL A 113 4.85 -10.61 -6.21
C VAL A 113 4.64 -10.80 -7.70
N LEU A 114 5.64 -11.39 -8.37
CA LEU A 114 5.49 -11.85 -9.75
C LEU A 114 4.77 -13.20 -9.75
N VAL A 115 3.63 -13.23 -10.43
CA VAL A 115 2.86 -14.43 -10.73
C VAL A 115 2.97 -14.68 -12.23
N GLU A 116 3.66 -15.74 -12.60
CA GLU A 116 3.84 -16.10 -14.01
C GLU A 116 2.53 -16.60 -14.63
N SER A 117 2.38 -16.35 -15.94
CA SER A 117 1.24 -16.78 -16.77
C SER A 117 0.76 -18.20 -16.49
N GLN A 118 1.67 -19.16 -16.33
CA GLN A 118 1.35 -20.57 -16.09
C GLN A 118 0.51 -20.81 -14.83
N TYR A 119 0.55 -19.91 -13.86
CA TYR A 119 -0.23 -19.99 -12.62
C TYR A 119 -1.56 -19.22 -12.70
N LEU A 120 -1.69 -18.28 -13.64
CA LEU A 120 -2.81 -17.35 -13.76
C LEU A 120 -4.03 -17.98 -14.46
N THR A 121 -4.51 -19.09 -13.90
CA THR A 121 -5.65 -19.83 -14.44
C THR A 121 -6.67 -20.13 -13.35
N LEU A 122 -7.96 -20.16 -13.70
CA LEU A 122 -9.05 -20.55 -12.81
C LEU A 122 -8.83 -21.95 -12.19
N PRO A 123 -8.43 -23.00 -12.95
CA PRO A 123 -8.06 -24.29 -12.38
C PRO A 123 -7.03 -24.20 -11.25
N ASN A 124 -5.94 -23.44 -11.43
CA ASN A 124 -4.92 -23.26 -10.40
C ASN A 124 -5.49 -22.59 -9.14
N ALA A 125 -6.31 -21.53 -9.28
CA ALA A 125 -6.96 -20.87 -8.15
C ALA A 125 -7.93 -21.77 -7.36
N MET A 126 -8.43 -22.83 -8.00
CA MET A 126 -9.43 -23.75 -7.44
C MET A 126 -8.86 -25.07 -6.95
N ARG A 127 -7.54 -25.30 -7.04
CA ARG A 127 -6.92 -26.53 -6.52
C ARG A 127 -7.13 -26.69 -5.02
N ASP A 128 -7.20 -27.94 -4.56
CA ASP A 128 -7.39 -28.24 -3.15
C ASP A 128 -6.26 -27.73 -2.25
N ASP A 129 -5.02 -27.63 -2.76
CA ASP A 129 -3.86 -27.11 -2.03
C ASP A 129 -3.74 -25.57 -2.07
N THR A 130 -4.47 -24.88 -2.94
CA THR A 130 -4.56 -23.42 -2.93
C THR A 130 -5.60 -22.96 -1.91
N LYS A 131 -5.12 -22.56 -0.73
CA LYS A 131 -5.97 -22.07 0.37
C LYS A 131 -5.79 -20.57 0.55
N ALA A 132 -6.88 -19.87 0.81
CA ALA A 132 -6.85 -18.47 1.23
C ALA A 132 -7.87 -18.28 2.35
N TRP A 133 -7.52 -17.41 3.30
CA TRP A 133 -8.28 -17.18 4.51
C TRP A 133 -8.63 -15.71 4.65
N GLY A 134 -9.92 -15.39 4.74
CA GLY A 134 -10.41 -14.02 4.83
C GLY A 134 -10.93 -13.42 3.53
N THR A 135 -11.34 -12.16 3.63
CA THR A 135 -11.96 -11.35 2.57
C THR A 135 -11.56 -9.90 2.82
N TYR A 136 -11.18 -9.18 1.76
CA TYR A 136 -10.56 -7.85 1.79
C TYR A 136 -9.19 -7.78 2.47
N SER A 137 -9.01 -8.49 3.59
CA SER A 137 -7.74 -8.77 4.26
C SER A 137 -7.58 -10.28 4.43
N TYR A 138 -6.42 -10.79 4.04
CA TYR A 138 -6.10 -12.21 4.00
C TYR A 138 -4.94 -12.51 4.94
N THR A 139 -4.90 -13.69 5.57
CA THR A 139 -3.68 -14.11 6.29
C THR A 139 -2.49 -14.10 5.34
N ASN A 140 -1.29 -13.77 5.81
CA ASN A 140 -0.18 -13.57 4.88
C ASN A 140 0.29 -14.85 4.16
N ASP A 141 -0.10 -16.02 4.65
CA ASP A 141 0.12 -17.32 4.02
C ASP A 141 -0.98 -17.73 3.02
N SER A 142 -2.00 -16.89 2.81
CA SER A 142 -3.04 -17.12 1.80
C SER A 142 -2.45 -17.15 0.39
N ASP A 143 -2.85 -18.16 -0.39
CA ASP A 143 -2.43 -18.35 -1.78
C ASP A 143 -2.81 -17.15 -2.65
N ILE A 144 -1.81 -16.57 -3.31
CA ILE A 144 -1.95 -15.32 -4.06
C ILE A 144 -2.84 -15.52 -5.30
N VAL A 145 -2.72 -16.63 -6.03
CA VAL A 145 -3.54 -16.89 -7.23
C VAL A 145 -5.02 -16.98 -6.84
N LYS A 146 -5.33 -17.70 -5.75
CA LYS A 146 -6.71 -17.76 -5.23
C LYS A 146 -7.22 -16.38 -4.79
N VAL A 147 -6.38 -15.59 -4.13
CA VAL A 147 -6.76 -14.24 -3.68
C VAL A 147 -6.95 -13.27 -4.85
N LEU A 148 -6.14 -13.37 -5.91
CA LEU A 148 -6.32 -12.57 -7.14
C LEU A 148 -7.68 -12.84 -7.78
N ALA A 149 -8.06 -14.11 -7.89
CA ALA A 149 -9.37 -14.52 -8.42
C ALA A 149 -10.52 -14.08 -7.51
N HIS A 150 -10.40 -14.32 -6.19
CA HIS A 150 -11.44 -13.97 -5.21
C HIS A 150 -11.67 -12.46 -5.08
N SER A 151 -10.61 -11.65 -5.18
CA SER A 151 -10.67 -10.20 -5.02
C SER A 151 -11.21 -9.45 -6.24
N GLU A 152 -11.53 -10.16 -7.34
CA GLU A 152 -11.97 -9.60 -8.63
C GLU A 152 -10.96 -8.64 -9.27
N LYS A 153 -9.71 -8.64 -8.79
CA LYS A 153 -8.66 -7.78 -9.33
C LYS A 153 -8.09 -8.34 -10.65
N VAL A 154 -8.20 -9.65 -10.86
CA VAL A 154 -7.86 -10.34 -12.11
C VAL A 154 -8.94 -11.35 -12.44
N ASP A 155 -9.50 -11.26 -13.65
CA ASP A 155 -10.34 -12.32 -14.21
C ASP A 155 -9.43 -13.43 -14.75
N LEU A 156 -9.44 -14.60 -14.11
CA LEU A 156 -8.55 -15.71 -14.47
C LEU A 156 -9.20 -16.60 -15.53
N PRO A 157 -8.59 -16.76 -16.72
CA PRO A 157 -9.06 -17.69 -17.74
C PRO A 157 -8.82 -19.16 -17.37
N ASP A 158 -9.39 -20.09 -18.14
CA ASP A 158 -9.11 -21.52 -17.99
C ASP A 158 -7.68 -21.89 -18.43
N ASP A 159 -7.16 -21.21 -19.46
CA ASP A 159 -5.82 -21.42 -20.02
C ASP A 159 -4.86 -20.25 -19.70
N PRO A 160 -3.54 -20.48 -19.56
CA PRO A 160 -2.58 -19.43 -19.23
C PRO A 160 -2.67 -18.19 -20.17
N PRO A 161 -2.84 -16.97 -19.64
CA PRO A 161 -2.95 -15.75 -20.45
C PRO A 161 -1.58 -15.31 -21.02
N PRO A 162 -1.53 -14.48 -22.08
CA PRO A 162 -0.26 -14.05 -22.70
C PRO A 162 0.46 -12.94 -21.91
N TYR A 163 0.36 -12.93 -20.58
CA TYR A 163 0.98 -11.97 -19.68
C TYR A 163 1.30 -12.59 -18.31
N ASN A 164 2.25 -12.01 -17.60
CA ASN A 164 2.43 -12.23 -16.17
C ASN A 164 1.71 -11.13 -15.38
N VAL A 165 1.53 -11.35 -14.08
CA VAL A 165 0.96 -10.37 -13.14
C VAL A 165 2.01 -10.00 -12.11
N ILE A 166 2.20 -8.71 -11.87
CA ILE A 166 2.85 -8.21 -10.66
C ILE A 166 1.75 -7.69 -9.74
N ALA A 167 1.59 -8.35 -8.59
CA ALA A 167 0.67 -7.93 -7.54
C ALA A 167 1.46 -7.15 -6.46
N THR A 168 1.05 -5.92 -6.19
CA THR A 168 1.61 -5.13 -5.09
C THR A 168 0.75 -5.36 -3.85
N LEU A 169 1.36 -5.97 -2.83
CA LEU A 169 0.73 -6.31 -1.57
C LEU A 169 1.16 -5.32 -0.49
N ARG A 170 0.23 -4.94 0.40
CA ARG A 170 0.56 -4.28 1.67
C ARG A 170 0.46 -5.31 2.78
N LEU A 171 1.55 -5.51 3.50
CA LEU A 171 1.53 -6.28 4.73
C LEU A 171 0.87 -5.44 5.84
N LEU A 172 -0.05 -6.06 6.57
CA LEU A 172 -0.80 -5.46 7.67
C LEU A 172 -0.58 -6.27 8.94
N PRO A 173 -0.85 -5.70 10.13
CA PRO A 173 -0.97 -6.49 11.33
C PRO A 173 -2.02 -7.61 11.15
N GLY A 174 -1.82 -8.68 11.89
CA GLY A 174 -2.78 -9.77 12.01
C GLY A 174 -4.14 -9.34 12.57
N ASN A 175 -5.19 -10.03 12.14
CA ASN A 175 -6.54 -9.87 12.69
C ASN A 175 -6.86 -11.00 13.67
N LEU A 176 -7.74 -10.75 14.64
CA LEU A 176 -8.25 -11.79 15.55
C LEU A 176 -9.17 -12.81 14.85
N LYS A 177 -9.71 -12.45 13.69
CA LYS A 177 -10.58 -13.32 12.89
C LYS A 177 -10.55 -12.89 11.43
N TYR A 178 -10.55 -13.87 10.55
CA TYR A 178 -10.69 -13.71 9.10
C TYR A 178 -12.00 -14.37 8.68
N ILE A 179 -12.85 -13.63 7.97
CA ILE A 179 -14.13 -14.12 7.47
C ILE A 179 -13.96 -14.46 5.99
N GLY A 180 -14.11 -15.72 5.64
CA GLY A 180 -14.11 -16.19 4.27
C GLY A 180 -15.46 -15.96 3.60
N THR A 181 -15.44 -15.66 2.31
CA THR A 181 -16.64 -15.49 1.49
C THR A 181 -16.54 -16.28 0.19
N THR A 182 -17.62 -16.28 -0.59
CA THR A 182 -17.58 -16.76 -1.96
C THR A 182 -17.88 -15.60 -2.90
N ILE A 183 -16.95 -15.34 -3.81
CA ILE A 183 -17.02 -14.29 -4.83
C ILE A 183 -16.74 -14.94 -6.18
N HIS A 184 -17.65 -14.78 -7.15
CA HIS A 184 -17.60 -15.43 -8.48
C HIS A 184 -17.25 -16.93 -8.46
N GLY A 185 -17.78 -17.66 -7.49
CA GLY A 185 -17.53 -19.12 -7.36
C GLY A 185 -16.17 -19.47 -6.75
N ILE A 186 -15.31 -18.50 -6.45
CA ILE A 186 -14.10 -18.70 -5.65
C ILE A 186 -14.46 -18.54 -4.18
N THR A 187 -14.15 -19.55 -3.37
CA THR A 187 -14.40 -19.54 -1.93
C THR A 187 -13.09 -19.38 -1.15
N THR A 188 -13.07 -18.45 -0.21
CA THR A 188 -12.05 -18.36 0.84
C THR A 188 -12.58 -18.88 2.18
N LEU A 189 -11.67 -19.20 3.09
CA LEU A 189 -11.99 -19.86 4.34
C LEU A 189 -12.02 -18.87 5.52
N ASN A 190 -12.79 -19.20 6.54
CA ASN A 190 -12.67 -18.54 7.83
C ASN A 190 -11.36 -18.96 8.51
N TYR A 191 -10.76 -18.06 9.29
CA TYR A 191 -9.63 -18.38 10.14
C TYR A 191 -9.65 -17.58 11.44
N GLY A 192 -8.94 -18.09 12.45
CA GLY A 192 -8.77 -17.45 13.75
C GLY A 192 -7.68 -16.38 13.75
N PRO A 193 -7.14 -16.04 14.93
CA PRO A 193 -6.02 -15.12 15.06
C PRO A 193 -4.81 -15.57 14.23
N TYR A 194 -4.19 -14.63 13.54
CA TYR A 194 -2.93 -14.80 12.80
C TYR A 194 -2.06 -13.55 13.01
N ASP A 195 -0.74 -13.65 12.86
CA ASP A 195 0.17 -12.56 13.23
C ASP A 195 0.32 -11.47 12.14
N LEU A 196 0.10 -11.84 10.88
CA LEU A 196 0.30 -10.98 9.73
C LEU A 196 -0.78 -11.19 8.67
N SER A 197 -1.18 -10.11 8.02
CA SER A 197 -2.15 -10.12 6.93
C SER A 197 -1.57 -9.44 5.70
N TYR A 198 -2.23 -9.60 4.54
CA TYR A 198 -2.02 -8.69 3.42
C TYR A 198 -3.33 -8.27 2.75
N ILE A 199 -3.24 -7.17 2.02
CA ILE A 199 -4.23 -6.74 1.02
C ILE A 199 -3.54 -6.58 -0.33
N ILE A 200 -4.30 -6.76 -1.42
CA ILE A 200 -3.84 -6.37 -2.76
C ILE A 200 -4.09 -4.86 -2.90
N GLU A 201 -3.03 -4.06 -2.98
CA GLU A 201 -3.14 -2.63 -3.25
C GLU A 201 -3.38 -2.38 -4.74
N SER A 202 -2.56 -2.99 -5.59
CA SER A 202 -2.62 -2.79 -7.04
C SER A 202 -2.09 -4.00 -7.81
N ILE A 203 -2.39 -4.01 -9.10
CA ILE A 203 -1.98 -5.06 -10.03
C ILE A 203 -1.47 -4.40 -11.31
N ARG A 204 -0.41 -4.98 -11.87
CA ARG A 204 0.11 -4.63 -13.18
C ARG A 204 0.27 -5.86 -14.04
N LEU A 205 -0.30 -5.83 -15.24
CA LEU A 205 -0.06 -6.84 -16.26
C LEU A 205 1.26 -6.53 -16.94
N VAL A 206 2.13 -7.52 -17.06
CA VAL A 206 3.42 -7.36 -17.73
C VAL A 206 3.57 -8.40 -18.84
N PRO A 207 4.25 -8.07 -19.96
CA PRO A 207 4.50 -9.03 -21.03
C PRO A 207 5.17 -10.31 -20.51
N ILE A 208 5.07 -11.41 -21.25
CA ILE A 208 5.93 -12.57 -20.99
C ILE A 208 7.28 -12.26 -21.66
N SER A 209 8.21 -11.59 -20.97
CA SER A 209 9.58 -11.38 -21.45
C SER A 209 10.55 -12.35 -20.79
N GLU A 210 11.55 -12.84 -21.55
CA GLU A 210 12.43 -13.93 -21.11
C GLU A 210 13.42 -13.55 -19.98
N LYS A 211 13.57 -12.29 -19.54
CA LYS A 211 14.53 -11.92 -18.48
C LYS A 211 14.12 -10.75 -17.57
N SER A 212 14.10 -11.08 -16.26
CA SER A 212 14.24 -10.27 -15.03
C SER A 212 13.28 -9.09 -14.81
N TYR A 213 12.08 -9.37 -14.30
CA TYR A 213 11.22 -8.38 -13.63
C TYR A 213 11.77 -7.96 -12.27
N PHE A 214 12.52 -8.86 -11.62
CA PHE A 214 13.28 -8.62 -10.41
C PHE A 214 14.75 -8.83 -10.73
N ASN A 215 15.61 -7.87 -10.39
CA ASN A 215 17.06 -8.04 -10.48
C ASN A 215 17.51 -8.96 -9.34
N ILE A 216 17.28 -10.27 -9.49
CA ILE A 216 17.80 -11.25 -8.54
C ILE A 216 19.29 -11.40 -8.86
N SER A 217 20.12 -10.61 -8.19
CA SER A 217 21.56 -10.88 -8.11
C SER A 217 21.72 -12.29 -7.52
N SER A 218 22.32 -13.15 -8.33
CA SER A 218 22.66 -14.54 -8.03
C SER A 218 23.59 -14.68 -6.84
#